data_AF-A0A1V0TYK3-F1
#
_entry.id   AF-A0A1V0TYK3-F1
#
_cell.length_a   1.000
_cell.length_b   1.000
_cell.length_c   1.000
_cell.angle_alpha   90.00
_cell.angle_beta   90.00
_cell.angle_gamma   90.00
#
_symmetry.space_group_name_H-M   'P 1'
#
loop_
_entity.id
_entity.type
_entity.pdbx_description
1 polymer ?
#
loop_
_entity_poly.entity_id
_entity_poly.type
_entity_poly.pdbx_seq_one_letter_code
_entity_poly.pdbx_strand_id
1 'polypeptide(L)'
;MDEAQPTAALSRQIAQLDRLDGQLIERIRHEALTAPAPWKAEYGEFQSGGWWTTSLMNASGEAADVRIADGTARPTALLEHMPATADLLAELGLSYMWVRLARLEANAFLWEHRDYDELDQVERHRLHIPLHTNSSAFLVTGGTKVHMAGGRIWRLTPTYAHGVCNLLGPDRIHLIADVYADDAYDRLAGRADAPAAAEHLPPATEAVLAERFAAARRLADLGYTDAAEQLLLRLFYSFALSEGTAYDLNADLHTVRGDAEASRRWTAAKSKLLALAS
;
A
#
# COMPACT_ATOMS: atom_id res chain seq x y z
N MET A 1 25.53 -16.14 -11.50
CA MET A 1 24.73 -15.01 -11.01
C MET A 1 23.43 -15.63 -10.58
N ASP A 2 23.26 -15.81 -9.27
CA ASP A 2 22.31 -16.74 -8.67
C ASP A 2 20.89 -16.20 -8.83
N GLU A 3 20.10 -16.77 -9.76
CA GLU A 3 18.67 -16.51 -9.87
C GLU A 3 18.00 -17.05 -8.60
N ALA A 4 17.89 -16.19 -7.58
CA ALA A 4 17.10 -16.51 -6.40
C ALA A 4 15.69 -16.94 -6.85
N GLN A 5 15.22 -18.08 -6.33
CA GLN A 5 13.88 -18.60 -6.64
C GLN A 5 12.82 -17.48 -6.51
N PRO A 6 11.81 -17.41 -7.40
CA PRO A 6 10.79 -16.34 -7.40
C PRO A 6 10.15 -16.11 -6.02
N THR A 7 9.98 -17.19 -5.25
CA THR A 7 9.48 -17.17 -3.88
C THR A 7 10.42 -16.44 -2.90
N ALA A 8 11.74 -16.64 -3.01
CA ALA A 8 12.72 -15.95 -2.16
C ALA A 8 12.79 -14.45 -2.47
N ALA A 9 12.65 -14.07 -3.73
CA ALA A 9 12.58 -12.66 -4.14
C ALA A 9 11.31 -11.97 -3.63
N LEU A 10 10.16 -12.64 -3.69
CA LEU A 10 8.89 -12.14 -3.15
C LEU A 10 8.92 -12.02 -1.63
N SER A 11 9.48 -13.01 -0.93
CA SER A 11 9.60 -12.99 0.54
C SER A 11 10.44 -11.83 1.06
N ARG A 12 11.30 -11.21 0.24
CA ARG A 12 11.98 -9.94 0.60
C ARG A 12 11.08 -8.72 0.50
N GLN A 13 10.05 -8.75 -0.34
CA GLN A 13 9.12 -7.64 -0.57
C GLN A 13 7.90 -7.74 0.35
N ILE A 14 7.35 -8.94 0.52
CA ILE A 14 6.21 -9.22 1.39
C ILE A 14 6.31 -10.61 2.04
N ALA A 15 6.08 -10.67 3.36
CA ALA A 15 6.17 -11.91 4.14
C ALA A 15 5.09 -11.98 5.24
N GLN A 16 4.77 -13.19 5.68
CA GLN A 16 3.96 -13.44 6.87
C GLN A 16 4.90 -13.63 8.06
N LEU A 17 4.77 -12.82 9.11
CA LEU A 17 5.67 -12.89 10.26
C LEU A 17 5.10 -13.71 11.42
N ASP A 18 3.81 -13.59 11.70
CA ASP A 18 3.24 -14.30 12.84
C ASP A 18 1.73 -14.54 12.67
N ARG A 19 1.20 -15.42 13.51
CA ARG A 19 -0.24 -15.68 13.66
C ARG A 19 -0.74 -15.02 14.92
N LEU A 20 -1.90 -14.38 14.82
CA LEU A 20 -2.59 -13.78 15.95
C LEU A 20 -3.81 -14.62 16.30
N ASP A 21 -4.16 -14.64 17.59
CA ASP A 21 -5.36 -15.29 18.09
C ASP A 21 -6.61 -14.67 17.42
N GLY A 22 -7.55 -15.54 17.03
CA GLY A 22 -8.76 -15.11 16.32
C GLY A 22 -9.66 -14.21 17.16
N GLN A 23 -9.79 -14.46 18.47
CA GLN A 23 -10.60 -13.62 19.34
C GLN A 23 -9.95 -12.25 19.55
N LEU A 24 -8.62 -12.21 19.67
CA LEU A 24 -7.88 -10.95 19.72
C LEU A 24 -8.14 -10.10 18.47
N ILE A 25 -8.07 -10.69 17.27
CA ILE A 25 -8.34 -9.98 16.02
C ILE A 25 -9.76 -9.43 15.96
N GLU A 26 -10.77 -10.19 16.41
CA GLU A 26 -12.15 -9.69 16.43
C GLU A 26 -12.33 -8.52 17.42
N ARG A 27 -11.63 -8.52 18.57
CA ARG A 27 -11.64 -7.38 19.49
C ARG A 27 -11.00 -6.13 18.86
N ILE A 28 -9.82 -6.27 18.26
CA ILE A 28 -9.13 -5.17 17.58
C ILE A 28 -9.95 -4.66 16.39
N ARG A 29 -10.59 -5.57 15.63
CA ARG A 29 -11.51 -5.19 14.54
C ARG A 29 -12.67 -4.38 15.09
N HIS A 30 -13.30 -4.83 16.18
CA HIS A 30 -14.41 -4.10 16.80
C HIS A 30 -13.97 -2.68 17.18
N GLU A 31 -12.85 -2.55 17.91
CA GLU A 31 -12.26 -1.27 18.29
C GLU A 31 -12.03 -0.36 17.07
N ALA A 32 -11.40 -0.88 16.01
CA ALA A 32 -11.13 -0.11 14.80
C ALA A 32 -12.39 0.35 14.05
N LEU A 33 -13.51 -0.37 14.20
CA LEU A 33 -14.80 -0.03 13.59
C LEU A 33 -15.66 0.91 14.43
N THR A 34 -15.46 0.95 15.75
CA THR A 34 -16.33 1.70 16.68
C THR A 34 -15.65 2.89 17.35
N ALA A 35 -14.31 2.95 17.38
CA ALA A 35 -13.60 4.07 17.97
C ALA A 35 -13.93 5.38 17.22
N PRO A 36 -13.96 6.53 17.91
CA PRO A 36 -14.28 7.84 17.32
C PRO A 36 -13.10 8.41 16.53
N ALA A 37 -12.62 7.65 15.55
CA ALA A 37 -11.45 7.94 14.74
C ALA A 37 -11.63 9.19 13.86
N PRO A 38 -10.76 10.22 13.98
CA PRO A 38 -10.77 11.38 13.09
C PRO A 38 -10.10 11.04 11.75
N TRP A 39 -10.75 10.21 10.93
CA TRP A 39 -10.25 9.81 9.61
C TRP A 39 -9.88 11.02 8.74
N LYS A 40 -8.66 11.00 8.19
CA LYS A 40 -8.15 12.02 7.26
C LYS A 40 -7.78 11.38 5.93
N ALA A 41 -8.13 12.05 4.85
CA ALA A 41 -7.57 11.77 3.54
C ALA A 41 -6.27 12.57 3.42
N GLU A 42 -5.17 11.88 3.19
CA GLU A 42 -3.89 12.46 2.81
C GLU A 42 -3.30 11.63 1.66
N TYR A 43 -2.25 12.15 1.02
CA TYR A 43 -1.61 11.49 -0.12
C TYR A 43 -2.55 11.36 -1.34
N GLY A 44 -3.38 12.39 -1.57
CA GLY A 44 -4.36 12.42 -2.66
C GLY A 44 -3.76 12.20 -4.06
N GLU A 45 -2.48 12.51 -4.24
CA GLU A 45 -1.75 12.30 -5.50
C GLU A 45 -1.30 10.85 -5.75
N PHE A 46 -1.43 9.96 -4.76
CA PHE A 46 -1.01 8.55 -4.84
C PHE A 46 -2.20 7.61 -5.01
N GLN A 47 -3.40 8.14 -5.31
CA GLN A 47 -4.61 7.35 -5.19
C GLN A 47 -5.71 7.68 -6.17
N SER A 48 -6.59 6.72 -6.30
CA SER A 48 -7.87 6.82 -6.97
C SER A 48 -8.94 6.30 -6.02
N GLY A 49 -9.86 7.17 -5.60
CA GLY A 49 -10.87 6.84 -4.58
C GLY A 49 -10.41 7.23 -3.17
N GLY A 50 -10.94 6.54 -2.14
CA GLY A 50 -10.77 6.95 -0.75
C GLY A 50 -9.78 6.10 0.06
N TRP A 51 -8.55 6.58 0.18
CA TRP A 51 -7.59 6.23 1.22
C TRP A 51 -7.75 7.18 2.39
N TRP A 52 -7.99 6.60 3.57
CA TRP A 52 -8.18 7.33 4.80
C TRP A 52 -7.29 6.73 5.88
N THR A 53 -6.69 7.58 6.69
CA THR A 53 -5.88 7.14 7.82
C THR A 53 -6.27 7.89 9.09
N THR A 54 -5.96 7.29 10.22
CA THR A 54 -5.92 7.96 11.52
C THR A 54 -4.79 7.35 12.34
N SER A 55 -4.09 8.18 13.09
CA SER A 55 -2.91 7.75 13.84
C SER A 55 -3.31 7.25 15.22
N LEU A 56 -2.76 6.11 15.61
CA LEU A 56 -2.85 5.54 16.95
C LEU A 56 -1.60 5.90 17.76
N MET A 57 -0.44 5.94 17.12
CA MET A 57 0.82 6.41 17.68
C MET A 57 1.60 7.20 16.63
N ASN A 58 2.15 8.33 17.01
CA ASN A 58 3.02 9.17 16.17
C ASN A 58 3.85 10.12 17.04
N ALA A 59 4.70 10.95 16.44
CA ALA A 59 5.51 11.90 17.19
C ALA A 59 4.67 13.01 17.87
N SER A 60 3.61 13.48 17.20
CA SER A 60 2.78 14.58 17.70
C SER A 60 1.83 14.19 18.83
N GLY A 61 1.44 12.92 18.96
CA GLY A 61 0.39 12.46 19.88
C GLY A 61 -1.03 12.78 19.39
N GLU A 62 -1.19 13.29 18.17
CA GLU A 62 -2.48 13.71 17.62
C GLU A 62 -3.01 12.70 16.60
N ALA A 63 -4.22 12.17 16.81
CA ALA A 63 -4.81 11.14 15.94
C ALA A 63 -5.15 11.63 14.52
N ALA A 64 -5.33 12.94 14.37
CA ALA A 64 -5.61 13.62 13.11
C ALA A 64 -4.34 14.00 12.34
N ASP A 65 -3.16 13.93 12.98
CA ASP A 65 -1.89 14.05 12.28
C ASP A 65 -1.58 12.71 11.61
N VAL A 66 -1.59 12.70 10.28
CA VAL A 66 -1.49 11.50 9.44
C VAL A 66 -0.33 11.56 8.43
N ARG A 67 0.49 12.62 8.50
CA ARG A 67 1.66 12.78 7.64
C ARG A 67 2.85 12.07 8.28
N ILE A 68 3.26 10.97 7.67
CA ILE A 68 4.38 10.15 8.16
C ILE A 68 5.67 10.98 8.17
N ALA A 69 6.41 10.87 9.28
CA ALA A 69 7.71 11.48 9.48
C ALA A 69 8.57 10.60 10.39
N ASP A 70 9.88 10.83 10.39
CA ASP A 70 10.81 10.21 11.34
C ASP A 70 10.52 10.63 12.79
N GLY A 71 10.77 9.73 13.74
CA GLY A 71 10.64 10.02 15.16
C GLY A 71 10.29 8.81 16.00
N THR A 72 10.23 9.01 17.31
CA THR A 72 9.75 8.00 18.26
C THR A 72 8.26 8.21 18.49
N ALA A 73 7.45 7.20 18.18
CA ALA A 73 6.01 7.29 18.33
C ALA A 73 5.61 7.32 19.82
N ARG A 74 4.60 8.13 20.13
CA ARG A 74 3.87 8.10 21.41
C ARG A 74 2.37 7.87 21.16
N PRO A 75 1.64 7.28 22.12
CA PRO A 75 0.20 7.08 22.00
C PRO A 75 -0.56 8.38 21.74
N THR A 76 -1.60 8.29 20.91
CA THR A 76 -2.62 9.33 20.75
C THR A 76 -3.81 9.05 21.66
N ALA A 77 -4.67 10.04 21.89
CA ALA A 77 -5.93 9.85 22.64
C ALA A 77 -6.88 8.84 21.97
N LEU A 78 -6.74 8.57 20.67
CA LEU A 78 -7.53 7.54 19.99
C LEU A 78 -7.19 6.14 20.51
N LEU A 79 -5.91 5.86 20.80
CA LEU A 79 -5.47 4.54 21.27
C LEU A 79 -6.04 4.19 22.65
N GLU A 80 -6.40 5.19 23.47
CA GLU A 80 -7.09 4.99 24.75
C GLU A 80 -8.48 4.33 24.58
N HIS A 81 -9.09 4.46 23.40
CA HIS A 81 -10.36 3.83 23.05
C HIS A 81 -10.18 2.43 22.44
N MET A 82 -8.93 1.96 22.31
CA MET A 82 -8.58 0.71 21.64
C MET A 82 -7.65 -0.16 22.53
N PRO A 83 -8.12 -0.59 23.72
CA PRO A 83 -7.27 -1.27 24.71
C PRO A 83 -6.67 -2.60 24.22
N ALA A 84 -7.41 -3.43 23.47
CA ALA A 84 -6.86 -4.68 22.92
C ALA A 84 -5.76 -4.40 21.89
N THR A 85 -5.90 -3.30 21.14
CA THR A 85 -4.87 -2.82 20.22
C THR A 85 -3.64 -2.31 20.97
N ALA A 86 -3.84 -1.52 22.04
CA ALA A 86 -2.76 -1.02 22.88
C ALA A 86 -1.97 -2.17 23.54
N ASP A 87 -2.67 -3.17 24.08
CA ASP A 87 -2.08 -4.36 24.69
C ASP A 87 -1.23 -5.14 23.69
N LEU A 88 -1.74 -5.36 22.47
CA LEU A 88 -0.97 -6.02 21.41
C LEU A 88 0.30 -5.24 21.06
N LEU A 89 0.21 -3.92 20.90
CA LEU A 89 1.37 -3.10 20.55
C LEU A 89 2.43 -3.14 21.65
N ALA A 90 2.00 -3.14 22.91
CA ALA A 90 2.89 -3.28 24.06
C ALA A 90 3.52 -4.67 24.15
N GLU A 91 2.75 -5.74 23.90
CA GLU A 91 3.24 -7.13 23.90
C GLU A 91 4.29 -7.38 22.82
N LEU A 92 4.09 -6.82 21.62
CA LEU A 92 5.05 -6.91 20.52
C LEU A 92 6.38 -6.22 20.87
N GLY A 93 6.35 -5.17 21.71
CA GLY A 93 7.55 -4.52 22.24
C GLY A 93 8.49 -3.93 21.19
N LEU A 94 7.95 -3.52 20.03
CA LEU A 94 8.71 -3.01 18.89
C LEU A 94 9.05 -1.51 19.08
N SER A 95 10.14 -1.07 18.45
CA SER A 95 10.43 0.36 18.30
C SER A 95 9.55 1.01 17.23
N TYR A 96 8.42 1.58 17.66
CA TYR A 96 7.45 2.20 16.75
C TYR A 96 7.89 3.59 16.27
N MET A 97 7.91 3.79 14.95
CA MET A 97 7.99 5.09 14.30
C MET A 97 6.60 5.70 14.11
N TRP A 98 5.64 4.87 13.68
CA TRP A 98 4.25 5.29 13.46
C TRP A 98 3.30 4.09 13.54
N VAL A 99 2.12 4.29 14.12
CA VAL A 99 1.04 3.29 14.11
C VAL A 99 -0.25 3.97 13.69
N ARG A 100 -0.95 3.40 12.71
CA ARG A 100 -2.18 3.97 12.14
C ARG A 100 -3.19 2.91 11.74
N LEU A 101 -4.46 3.27 11.79
CA LEU A 101 -5.48 2.57 11.01
C LEU A 101 -5.50 3.15 9.60
N ALA A 102 -5.63 2.27 8.61
CA ALA A 102 -5.74 2.65 7.22
C ALA A 102 -6.94 1.98 6.58
N ARG A 103 -7.85 2.81 6.06
CA ARG A 103 -9.08 2.41 5.38
C ARG A 103 -8.95 2.72 3.90
N LEU A 104 -9.13 1.70 3.08
CA LEU A 104 -9.24 1.82 1.63
C LEU A 104 -10.69 1.51 1.23
N GLU A 105 -11.38 2.51 0.71
CA GLU A 105 -12.79 2.40 0.33
C GLU A 105 -13.02 1.37 -0.79
N ALA A 106 -14.28 0.97 -0.96
CA ALA A 106 -14.71 0.24 -2.13
C ALA A 106 -14.36 1.00 -3.43
N ASN A 107 -13.94 0.26 -4.47
CA ASN A 107 -13.54 0.80 -5.78
C ASN A 107 -12.35 1.80 -5.72
N ALA A 108 -11.53 1.73 -4.66
CA ALA A 108 -10.34 2.56 -4.50
C ALA A 108 -9.05 1.78 -4.74
N PHE A 109 -7.99 2.48 -5.15
CA PHE A 109 -6.65 1.91 -5.28
C PHE A 109 -5.57 2.99 -5.14
N LEU A 110 -4.43 2.63 -4.57
CA LEU A 110 -3.23 3.44 -4.58
C LEU A 110 -2.46 3.20 -5.89
N TRP A 111 -1.71 4.17 -6.39
CA TRP A 111 -0.92 3.98 -7.61
C TRP A 111 0.36 3.20 -7.29
N GLU A 112 1.10 2.78 -8.31
CA GLU A 112 2.40 2.13 -8.12
C GLU A 112 3.41 3.12 -7.52
N HIS A 113 3.93 2.87 -6.33
CA HIS A 113 4.82 3.80 -5.64
C HIS A 113 5.88 3.08 -4.79
N ARG A 114 6.86 3.85 -4.32
CA ARG A 114 7.78 3.51 -3.25
C ARG A 114 7.57 4.48 -2.09
N ASP A 115 7.79 3.99 -0.88
CA ASP A 115 7.76 4.83 0.31
C ASP A 115 9.17 5.08 0.87
N TYR A 116 9.22 5.99 1.86
CA TYR A 116 10.38 6.34 2.68
C TYR A 116 11.48 7.15 1.99
N ASP A 117 11.32 7.51 0.72
CA ASP A 117 12.33 8.33 0.00
C ASP A 117 12.54 9.71 0.66
N GLU A 118 11.46 10.29 1.19
CA GLU A 118 11.49 11.57 1.91
C GLU A 118 11.98 11.47 3.37
N LEU A 119 12.28 10.26 3.86
CA LEU A 119 12.66 10.01 5.25
C LEU A 119 14.15 9.72 5.39
N ASP A 120 14.64 9.77 6.63
CA ASP A 120 16.05 9.46 6.94
C ASP A 120 16.42 8.04 6.50
N GLN A 121 17.68 7.81 6.12
CA GLN A 121 18.16 6.49 5.69
C GLN A 121 18.47 5.59 6.90
N VAL A 122 17.41 5.23 7.64
CA VAL A 122 17.40 4.32 8.78
C VAL A 122 16.57 3.10 8.43
N GLU A 123 17.09 1.92 8.73
CA GLU A 123 16.39 0.68 8.47
C GLU A 123 15.08 0.61 9.27
N ARG A 124 13.99 0.37 8.54
CA ARG A 124 12.63 0.34 9.05
C ARG A 124 11.77 -0.59 8.20
N HIS A 125 10.70 -1.09 8.80
CA HIS A 125 9.83 -2.09 8.18
C HIS A 125 8.37 -1.72 8.40
N ARG A 126 7.52 -2.00 7.42
CA ARG A 126 6.07 -1.77 7.52
C ARG A 126 5.35 -3.07 7.85
N LEU A 127 4.73 -3.10 9.02
CA LEU A 127 3.86 -4.17 9.45
C LEU A 127 2.41 -3.86 9.10
N HIS A 128 1.67 -4.88 8.70
CA HIS A 128 0.23 -4.81 8.48
C HIS A 128 -0.46 -5.94 9.26
N ILE A 129 -1.56 -5.59 9.92
CA ILE A 129 -2.50 -6.53 10.52
C ILE A 129 -3.87 -6.26 9.87
N PRO A 130 -4.31 -7.12 8.94
CA PRO A 130 -5.61 -6.97 8.28
C PRO A 130 -6.75 -7.18 9.29
N LEU A 131 -7.58 -6.15 9.49
CA LEU A 131 -8.71 -6.19 10.43
C LEU A 131 -10.00 -6.47 9.69
N HIS A 132 -10.28 -5.73 8.61
CA HIS A 132 -11.40 -5.98 7.71
C HIS A 132 -10.85 -6.02 6.28
N THR A 133 -11.05 -7.12 5.57
CA THR A 133 -10.50 -7.33 4.22
C THR A 133 -11.44 -8.22 3.41
N ASN A 134 -11.27 -8.22 2.09
CA ASN A 134 -12.07 -9.03 1.17
C ASN A 134 -11.21 -9.51 0.00
N SER A 135 -11.73 -10.43 -0.81
CA SER A 135 -10.96 -11.07 -1.91
C SER A 135 -10.55 -10.11 -3.04
N SER A 136 -11.20 -8.95 -3.15
CA SER A 136 -10.81 -7.90 -4.10
C SER A 136 -9.79 -6.91 -3.53
N ALA A 137 -9.49 -7.00 -2.23
CA ALA A 137 -8.50 -6.20 -1.57
C ALA A 137 -7.14 -6.91 -1.58
N PHE A 138 -6.21 -6.45 -2.40
CA PHE A 138 -4.89 -7.07 -2.53
C PHE A 138 -3.80 -6.05 -2.85
N LEU A 139 -2.57 -6.40 -2.49
CA LEU A 139 -1.37 -5.67 -2.83
C LEU A 139 -0.70 -6.33 -4.05
N VAL A 140 -0.10 -5.52 -4.91
CA VAL A 140 0.78 -5.98 -5.99
C VAL A 140 2.18 -5.46 -5.75
N THR A 141 3.17 -6.34 -5.81
CA THR A 141 4.61 -6.00 -5.76
C THR A 141 5.39 -7.08 -6.51
N GLY A 142 6.42 -6.69 -7.27
CA GLY A 142 7.19 -7.61 -8.11
C GLY A 142 6.33 -8.43 -9.09
N GLY A 143 5.30 -7.80 -9.68
CA GLY A 143 4.35 -8.46 -10.59
C GLY A 143 3.48 -9.55 -9.93
N THR A 144 3.46 -9.61 -8.60
CA THR A 144 2.74 -10.64 -7.84
C THR A 144 1.66 -10.02 -6.99
N LYS A 145 0.44 -10.52 -7.15
CA LYS A 145 -0.73 -10.18 -6.36
C LYS A 145 -0.73 -10.99 -5.06
N VAL A 146 -0.92 -10.30 -3.94
CA VAL A 146 -0.95 -10.89 -2.60
C VAL A 146 -2.16 -10.39 -1.84
N HIS A 147 -3.05 -11.31 -1.46
CA HIS A 147 -4.14 -11.02 -0.55
C HIS A 147 -3.67 -11.21 0.90
N MET A 148 -3.65 -10.12 1.66
CA MET A 148 -3.26 -10.14 3.07
C MET A 148 -4.45 -10.56 3.93
N ALA A 149 -4.54 -11.84 4.24
CA ALA A 149 -5.59 -12.40 5.09
C ALA A 149 -5.44 -11.96 6.56
N GLY A 150 -6.57 -11.80 7.25
CA GLY A 150 -6.62 -11.53 8.70
C GLY A 150 -6.09 -12.68 9.55
N GLY A 151 -5.85 -12.42 10.83
CA GLY A 151 -5.24 -13.43 11.74
C GLY A 151 -3.72 -13.50 11.66
N ARG A 152 -3.06 -12.55 10.99
CA ARG A 152 -1.62 -12.56 10.75
C ARG A 152 -1.01 -11.17 10.85
N ILE A 153 0.26 -11.15 11.27
CA ILE A 153 1.15 -10.01 11.07
C ILE A 153 1.88 -10.22 9.76
N TRP A 154 1.83 -9.22 8.91
CA TRP A 154 2.51 -9.21 7.61
C TRP A 154 3.57 -8.13 7.60
N ARG A 155 4.68 -8.37 6.92
CA ARG A 155 5.68 -7.34 6.62
C ARG A 155 5.67 -7.00 5.15
N LEU A 156 5.46 -5.73 4.84
CA LEU A 156 5.75 -5.11 3.56
C LEU A 156 7.09 -4.38 3.67
N THR A 157 7.93 -4.50 2.65
CA THR A 157 9.12 -3.67 2.48
C THR A 157 8.77 -2.62 1.42
N PRO A 158 8.28 -1.43 1.83
CA PRO A 158 7.62 -0.50 0.91
C PRO A 158 8.59 0.33 0.08
N THR A 159 9.90 0.15 0.28
CA THR A 159 10.93 0.67 -0.63
C THR A 159 10.96 -0.08 -1.97
N TYR A 160 10.36 -1.28 -2.06
CA TYR A 160 10.04 -1.91 -3.33
C TYR A 160 8.78 -1.29 -3.94
N ALA A 161 8.74 -1.16 -5.26
CA ALA A 161 7.55 -0.67 -5.96
C ALA A 161 6.34 -1.56 -5.66
N HIS A 162 5.26 -0.94 -5.25
CA HIS A 162 4.04 -1.63 -4.87
C HIS A 162 2.80 -0.76 -5.06
N GLY A 163 1.64 -1.39 -5.02
CA GLY A 163 0.34 -0.73 -4.99
C GLY A 163 -0.69 -1.61 -4.30
N VAL A 164 -1.76 -1.02 -3.78
CA VAL A 164 -2.89 -1.74 -3.17
C VAL A 164 -4.21 -1.30 -3.80
N CYS A 165 -5.11 -2.25 -4.03
CA CYS A 165 -6.47 -1.97 -4.45
C CYS A 165 -7.51 -2.60 -3.51
N ASN A 166 -8.74 -2.09 -3.59
CA ASN A 166 -9.97 -2.67 -3.05
C ASN A 166 -11.07 -2.44 -4.08
N LEU A 167 -11.16 -3.32 -5.07
CA LEU A 167 -11.95 -3.04 -6.28
C LEU A 167 -13.46 -3.27 -6.09
N LEU A 168 -13.84 -4.17 -5.19
CA LEU A 168 -15.21 -4.62 -4.94
C LEU A 168 -15.46 -4.79 -3.42
N GLY A 169 -16.73 -4.80 -3.02
CA GLY A 169 -17.11 -5.13 -1.64
C GLY A 169 -16.92 -3.98 -0.66
N PRO A 170 -16.91 -4.25 0.66
CA PRO A 170 -16.81 -3.21 1.68
C PRO A 170 -15.39 -2.65 1.79
N ASP A 171 -15.26 -1.56 2.53
CA ASP A 171 -13.96 -0.94 2.84
C ASP A 171 -12.98 -1.96 3.44
N ARG A 172 -11.70 -1.81 3.12
CA ARG A 172 -10.62 -2.59 3.71
C ARG A 172 -9.93 -1.79 4.79
N ILE A 173 -9.85 -2.32 6.01
CA ILE A 173 -9.20 -1.68 7.16
C ILE A 173 -8.04 -2.55 7.65
N HIS A 174 -6.83 -1.98 7.64
CA HIS A 174 -5.64 -2.58 8.22
C HIS A 174 -5.11 -1.70 9.36
N LEU A 175 -4.62 -2.32 10.42
CA LEU A 175 -3.67 -1.69 11.33
C LEU A 175 -2.29 -1.74 10.68
N ILE A 176 -1.63 -0.59 10.57
CA ILE A 176 -0.30 -0.45 9.97
C ILE A 176 0.65 0.11 11.02
N ALA A 177 1.81 -0.52 11.17
CA ALA A 177 2.88 -0.04 12.02
C ALA A 177 4.18 0.07 11.23
N ASP A 178 4.74 1.27 11.15
CA ASP A 178 6.10 1.49 10.69
C ASP A 178 7.02 1.37 11.92
N VAL A 179 7.96 0.44 11.88
CA VAL A 179 8.84 0.10 13.01
C VAL A 179 10.31 0.16 12.60
N TYR A 180 11.18 0.59 13.50
CA TYR A 180 12.62 0.53 13.29
C TYR A 180 13.13 -0.90 13.44
N ALA A 181 14.23 -1.23 12.74
CA ALA A 181 14.93 -2.49 12.97
C ALA A 181 15.60 -2.49 14.35
N ASP A 182 15.27 -3.48 15.16
CA ASP A 182 15.83 -3.74 16.48
C ASP A 182 15.73 -5.24 16.81
N ASP A 183 16.25 -5.65 17.98
CA ASP A 183 16.22 -7.05 18.41
C ASP A 183 14.79 -7.62 18.51
N ALA A 184 13.78 -6.80 18.81
CA ALA A 184 12.39 -7.24 18.90
C ALA A 184 11.81 -7.52 17.52
N TYR A 185 12.06 -6.62 16.57
CA TYR A 185 11.74 -6.82 15.17
C TYR A 185 12.45 -8.06 14.61
N ASP A 186 13.75 -8.24 14.87
CA ASP A 186 14.51 -9.38 14.35
C ASP A 186 13.96 -10.72 14.85
N ARG A 187 13.52 -10.80 16.11
CA ARG A 187 12.84 -11.98 16.64
C ARG A 187 11.51 -12.27 15.93
N LEU A 188 10.77 -11.23 15.57
CA LEU A 188 9.52 -11.35 14.82
C LEU A 188 9.79 -11.73 13.36
N ALA A 189 10.75 -11.08 12.71
CA ALA A 189 11.16 -11.35 11.34
C ALA A 189 11.79 -12.74 11.17
N GLY A 190 12.41 -13.29 12.20
CA GLY A 190 12.93 -14.67 12.20
C GLY A 190 11.87 -15.76 12.05
N ARG A 191 10.58 -15.41 12.16
CA ARG A 191 9.42 -16.28 11.93
C ARG A 191 8.83 -16.15 10.51
N ALA A 192 9.51 -15.41 9.62
CA ALA A 192 9.00 -15.07 8.31
C ALA A 192 8.74 -16.31 7.43
N ASP A 193 7.51 -16.43 6.96
CA ASP A 193 7.07 -17.38 5.96
C ASP A 193 6.69 -16.66 4.66
N ALA A 194 6.81 -17.40 3.54
CA ALA A 194 6.31 -16.93 2.26
C ALA A 194 4.78 -16.70 2.30
N PRO A 195 4.26 -15.71 1.56
CA PRO A 195 2.82 -15.49 1.48
C PRO A 195 2.07 -16.76 1.02
N ALA A 196 1.13 -17.23 1.84
CA ALA A 196 0.34 -18.43 1.52
C ALA A 196 -0.58 -18.26 0.28
N ALA A 197 -0.97 -17.02 -0.04
CA ALA A 197 -1.86 -16.68 -1.14
C ALA A 197 -1.21 -15.60 -2.02
N ALA A 198 -0.19 -16.01 -2.78
CA ALA A 198 0.45 -15.21 -3.81
C ALA A 198 0.12 -15.75 -5.21
N GLU A 199 -0.27 -14.86 -6.11
CA GLU A 199 -0.62 -15.15 -7.49
C GLU A 199 0.25 -14.27 -8.40
N HIS A 200 1.10 -14.88 -9.22
CA HIS A 200 1.84 -14.11 -10.21
C HIS A 200 0.89 -13.61 -11.29
N LEU A 201 0.88 -12.30 -11.55
CA LEU A 201 0.02 -11.73 -12.56
C LEU A 201 0.51 -12.14 -13.96
N PRO A 202 -0.40 -12.29 -14.94
CA PRO A 202 0.02 -12.58 -16.30
C PRO A 202 0.84 -11.42 -16.87
N PRO A 203 1.85 -11.68 -17.72
CA PRO A 203 2.55 -10.60 -18.42
C PRO A 203 1.58 -9.89 -19.38
N ALA A 204 1.77 -8.58 -19.57
CA ALA A 204 1.06 -7.85 -20.63
C ALA A 204 1.84 -7.97 -21.94
N THR A 205 1.21 -8.55 -22.96
CA THR A 205 1.78 -8.52 -24.32
C THR A 205 1.64 -7.12 -24.93
N GLU A 206 2.49 -6.80 -25.90
CA GLU A 206 2.38 -5.53 -26.65
C GLU A 206 0.99 -5.34 -27.27
N ALA A 207 0.40 -6.42 -27.80
CA ALA A 207 -0.96 -6.39 -28.35
C ALA A 207 -2.01 -6.02 -27.29
N VAL A 208 -1.91 -6.57 -26.08
CA VAL A 208 -2.80 -6.23 -24.96
C VAL A 208 -2.63 -4.78 -24.54
N LEU A 209 -1.39 -4.29 -24.40
CA LEU A 209 -1.14 -2.90 -24.04
C LEU A 209 -1.68 -1.94 -25.12
N ALA A 210 -1.45 -2.24 -26.40
CA ALA A 210 -1.97 -1.45 -27.51
C ALA A 210 -3.51 -1.40 -27.52
N GLU A 211 -4.18 -2.52 -27.24
CA GLU A 211 -5.65 -2.56 -27.13
C GLU A 211 -6.17 -1.68 -25.99
N ARG A 212 -5.55 -1.79 -24.81
CA ARG A 212 -5.92 -0.99 -23.62
C ARG A 212 -5.65 0.49 -23.82
N PHE A 213 -4.52 0.83 -24.43
CA PHE A 213 -4.19 2.20 -24.82
C PHE A 213 -5.21 2.76 -25.83
N ALA A 214 -5.59 1.99 -26.84
CA ALA A 214 -6.60 2.41 -27.80
C ALA A 214 -7.98 2.62 -27.13
N ALA A 215 -8.32 1.82 -26.12
CA ALA A 215 -9.54 2.02 -25.32
C ALA A 215 -9.47 3.29 -24.47
N ALA A 216 -8.34 3.56 -23.80
CA ALA A 216 -8.11 4.80 -23.06
C ALA A 216 -8.22 6.03 -23.98
N ARG A 217 -7.62 5.97 -25.18
CA ARG A 217 -7.73 7.06 -26.15
C ARG A 217 -9.18 7.34 -26.55
N ARG A 218 -9.98 6.30 -26.82
CA ARG A 218 -11.42 6.49 -27.11
C ARG A 218 -12.17 7.17 -25.95
N LEU A 219 -11.86 6.83 -24.71
CA LEU A 219 -12.45 7.51 -23.54
C LEU A 219 -12.04 8.99 -23.49
N ALA A 220 -10.76 9.29 -23.68
CA ALA A 220 -10.24 10.65 -23.67
C ALA A 220 -10.81 11.51 -24.82
N ASP A 221 -10.97 10.92 -26.02
CA ASP A 221 -11.57 11.57 -27.18
C ASP A 221 -13.06 11.90 -26.96
N LEU A 222 -13.75 11.12 -26.13
CA LEU A 222 -15.12 11.37 -25.68
C LEU A 222 -15.21 12.37 -24.51
N GLY A 223 -14.08 12.91 -24.05
CA GLY A 223 -14.02 13.86 -22.94
C GLY A 223 -13.88 13.22 -21.56
N TYR A 224 -13.76 11.89 -21.47
CA TYR A 224 -13.57 11.16 -20.21
C TYR A 224 -12.08 10.94 -19.92
N THR A 225 -11.29 12.02 -19.88
CA THR A 225 -9.83 11.96 -19.68
C THR A 225 -9.46 11.25 -18.37
N ASP A 226 -10.11 11.59 -17.25
CA ASP A 226 -9.81 10.96 -15.97
C ASP A 226 -10.08 9.44 -16.02
N ALA A 227 -11.20 9.02 -16.63
CA ALA A 227 -11.50 7.61 -16.79
C ALA A 227 -10.46 6.87 -17.67
N ALA A 228 -9.93 7.55 -18.68
CA ALA A 228 -8.86 7.02 -19.52
C ALA A 228 -7.57 6.80 -18.71
N GLU A 229 -7.17 7.80 -17.91
CA GLU A 229 -5.98 7.71 -17.06
C GLU A 229 -6.09 6.61 -16.00
N GLN A 230 -7.27 6.53 -15.36
CA GLN A 230 -7.62 5.52 -14.38
C GLN A 230 -7.60 4.10 -14.98
N LEU A 231 -8.05 3.95 -16.23
CA LEU A 231 -8.00 2.67 -16.93
C LEU A 231 -6.57 2.18 -17.11
N LEU A 232 -5.64 3.08 -17.48
CA LEU A 232 -4.24 2.74 -17.70
C LEU A 232 -3.50 2.45 -16.39
N LEU A 233 -3.75 3.24 -15.34
CA LEU A 233 -3.22 2.98 -13.99
C LEU A 233 -3.63 1.60 -13.45
N ARG A 234 -4.89 1.20 -13.67
CA ARG A 234 -5.42 -0.09 -13.21
C ARG A 234 -4.78 -1.31 -13.86
N LEU A 235 -4.05 -1.15 -14.97
CA LEU A 235 -3.33 -2.25 -15.61
C LEU A 235 -2.29 -2.87 -14.67
N PHE A 236 -1.71 -2.08 -13.74
CA PHE A 236 -0.79 -2.56 -12.70
C PHE A 236 -1.39 -3.67 -11.83
N TYR A 237 -2.71 -3.65 -11.61
CA TYR A 237 -3.42 -4.67 -10.82
C TYR A 237 -3.86 -5.88 -11.63
N SER A 238 -3.70 -5.84 -12.95
CA SER A 238 -4.18 -6.87 -13.88
C SER A 238 -3.04 -7.64 -14.54
N PHE A 239 -1.85 -7.04 -14.64
CA PHE A 239 -0.70 -7.60 -15.34
C PHE A 239 0.59 -7.39 -14.56
N ALA A 240 1.54 -8.31 -14.74
CA ALA A 240 2.93 -8.13 -14.29
C ALA A 240 3.63 -7.14 -15.24
N LEU A 241 3.40 -5.85 -15.00
CA LEU A 241 4.02 -4.77 -15.76
C LEU A 241 5.45 -4.50 -15.30
N SER A 242 6.28 -4.02 -16.22
CA SER A 242 7.54 -3.37 -15.85
C SER A 242 7.25 -2.11 -15.04
N GLU A 243 8.12 -1.79 -14.08
CA GLU A 243 7.97 -0.65 -13.20
C GLU A 243 7.73 0.65 -13.98
N GLY A 244 6.65 1.35 -13.62
CA GLY A 244 6.26 2.63 -14.19
C GLY A 244 5.61 2.61 -15.57
N THR A 245 5.36 1.43 -16.15
CA THR A 245 4.71 1.28 -17.46
C THR A 245 3.36 2.03 -17.52
N ALA A 246 2.57 2.00 -16.45
CA ALA A 246 1.27 2.67 -16.43
C ALA A 246 1.39 4.19 -16.55
N TYR A 247 2.44 4.78 -15.97
CA TYR A 247 2.72 6.22 -16.10
C TYR A 247 3.19 6.57 -17.51
N ASP A 248 4.02 5.73 -18.12
CA ASP A 248 4.47 5.93 -19.51
C ASP A 248 3.28 5.90 -20.48
N LEU A 249 2.37 4.94 -20.31
CA LEU A 249 1.13 4.87 -21.11
C LEU A 249 0.27 6.13 -20.95
N ASN A 250 0.18 6.72 -19.75
CA ASN A 250 -0.54 7.97 -19.55
C ASN A 250 0.17 9.16 -20.19
N ALA A 251 1.50 9.25 -20.09
CA ALA A 251 2.27 10.28 -20.76
C ALA A 251 2.12 10.20 -22.30
N ASP A 252 2.17 8.99 -22.85
CA ASP A 252 1.97 8.72 -24.28
C ASP A 252 0.56 9.08 -24.74
N LEU A 253 -0.47 8.78 -23.94
CA LEU A 253 -1.86 9.14 -24.22
C LEU A 253 -2.01 10.66 -24.44
N HIS A 254 -1.34 11.47 -23.62
CA HIS A 254 -1.38 12.92 -23.75
C HIS A 254 -0.50 13.45 -24.87
N THR A 255 0.66 12.83 -25.10
CA THR A 255 1.54 13.15 -26.23
C THR A 255 0.81 13.00 -27.57
N VAL A 256 0.11 11.88 -27.79
CA VAL A 256 -0.63 11.66 -29.05
C VAL A 256 -1.84 12.60 -29.21
N ARG A 257 -2.32 13.17 -28.11
CA ARG A 257 -3.40 14.18 -28.11
C ARG A 257 -2.87 15.62 -28.23
N GLY A 258 -1.55 15.81 -28.27
CA GLY A 258 -0.92 17.13 -28.35
C GLY A 258 -0.89 17.90 -27.03
N ASP A 259 -1.19 17.24 -25.90
CA ASP A 259 -1.17 17.85 -24.56
C ASP A 259 0.20 17.61 -23.89
N ALA A 260 1.17 18.46 -24.26
CA ALA A 260 2.52 18.36 -23.74
C ALA A 260 2.64 18.66 -22.23
N GLU A 261 1.69 19.42 -21.67
CA GLU A 261 1.67 19.73 -20.24
C GLU A 261 1.24 18.52 -19.42
N ALA A 262 0.13 17.87 -19.80
CA ALA A 262 -0.32 16.66 -19.14
C ALA A 262 0.66 15.50 -19.31
N SER A 263 1.29 15.38 -20.47
CA SER A 263 2.37 14.39 -20.69
C SER A 263 3.53 14.58 -19.71
N ARG A 264 4.06 15.81 -19.56
CA ARG A 264 5.11 16.12 -18.58
C ARG A 264 4.67 15.88 -17.14
N ARG A 265 3.41 16.16 -16.80
CA ARG A 265 2.86 15.87 -15.46
C ARG A 265 2.95 14.39 -15.14
N TRP A 266 2.64 13.50 -16.09
CA TRP A 266 2.74 12.06 -15.89
C TRP A 266 4.18 11.56 -15.80
N THR A 267 5.11 12.11 -16.59
CA THR A 267 6.54 11.83 -16.43
C THR A 267 7.05 12.28 -15.05
N ALA A 268 6.67 13.47 -14.59
CA ALA A 268 7.05 13.95 -13.26
C ALA A 268 6.42 13.11 -12.13
N ALA A 269 5.16 12.69 -12.29
CA ALA A 269 4.50 11.78 -11.36
C ALA A 269 5.24 10.44 -11.26
N LYS A 270 5.65 9.86 -12.39
CA LYS A 270 6.48 8.64 -12.42
C LYS A 270 7.75 8.82 -11.58
N SER A 271 8.52 9.88 -11.84
CA SER A 271 9.78 10.12 -11.12
C SER A 271 9.56 10.29 -9.62
N LYS A 272 8.56 11.09 -9.22
CA LYS A 272 8.23 11.33 -7.81
C LYS A 272 7.75 10.06 -7.10
N LEU A 273 6.77 9.36 -7.67
CA LEU A 273 6.09 8.24 -7.02
C LEU A 273 6.98 7.00 -6.89
N LEU A 274 7.87 6.78 -7.86
CA LEU A 274 8.78 5.64 -7.89
C LEU A 274 10.16 5.97 -7.33
N ALA A 275 10.35 7.16 -6.75
CA ALA A 275 11.64 7.64 -6.24
C ALA A 275 12.78 7.44 -7.26
N LEU A 276 12.48 7.68 -8.55
CA LEU A 276 13.50 7.58 -9.59
C LEU A 276 14.31 8.87 -9.56
N ALA A 277 15.63 8.73 -9.44
CA ALA A 277 16.55 9.86 -9.51
C ALA A 277 16.19 10.73 -10.72
N SER A 278 15.97 12.02 -10.47
CA SER A 278 15.63 13.02 -11.49
C SER A 278 16.82 13.36 -12.37
#